data_AF-A0A2W4PAA3-F1
#
_entry.id   AF-A0A2W4PAA3-F1
#
_cell.length_a   1.000
_cell.length_b   1.000
_cell.length_c   1.000
_cell.angle_alpha   90.00
_cell.angle_beta   90.00
_cell.angle_gamma   90.00
#
_symmetry.space_group_name_H-M   'P 1'
#
loop_
_entity.id
_entity.type
_entity.pdbx_description
1 polymer ?
#
loop_
_entity_poly.entity_id
_entity_poly.type
_entity_poly.pdbx_seq_one_letter_code
_entity_poly.pdbx_strand_id
1 'polypeptide(L)'
;MRSSTRQYIFATIFIGVGIYQAIKGDQVEFWFYVMAGASFIMNALSIEPRLVAYRKGLVIASWILIAATAVFFVYLLQFKF
;
A
#
# COMPACT_ATOMS: atom_id res chain seq x y z
N MET A 1 -6.28 -12.77 15.42
CA MET A 1 -6.55 -11.46 14.78
C MET A 1 -7.36 -11.64 13.50
N ARG A 2 -8.36 -10.79 13.24
CA ARG A 2 -9.10 -10.78 11.97
C ARG A 2 -8.19 -10.34 10.81
N SER A 3 -8.48 -10.79 9.59
CA SER A 3 -7.69 -10.48 8.39
C SER A 3 -7.62 -8.97 8.12
N SER A 4 -8.76 -8.28 8.20
CA SER A 4 -8.85 -6.83 8.02
C SER A 4 -7.99 -6.04 9.01
N THR A 5 -7.97 -6.44 10.29
CA THR A 5 -7.15 -5.80 11.32
C THR A 5 -5.66 -5.85 10.97
N ARG A 6 -5.17 -6.99 10.44
CA ARG A 6 -3.77 -7.11 10.03
C ARG A 6 -3.44 -6.20 8.85
N GLN A 7 -4.34 -6.10 7.87
CA GLN A 7 -4.16 -5.22 6.72
C GLN A 7 -4.10 -3.74 7.12
N TYR A 8 -4.98 -3.29 8.02
CA TYR A 8 -4.89 -1.91 8.54
C TYR A 8 -3.60 -1.65 9.32
N ILE A 9 -3.12 -2.61 10.12
CA ILE A 9 -1.83 -2.47 10.83
C ILE A 9 -0.69 -2.31 9.83
N PHE A 10 -0.63 -3.15 8.79
CA PHE A 10 0.38 -3.00 7.75
C PHE A 10 0.24 -1.64 7.04
N ALA A 11 -0.97 -1.23 6.67
CA ALA A 11 -1.20 0.08 6.08
C ALA A 11 -0.65 1.22 6.96
N THR A 12 -0.91 1.18 8.27
CA THR A 12 -0.40 2.19 9.21
C THR A 12 1.12 2.20 9.27
N ILE A 13 1.77 1.03 9.32
CA ILE A 13 3.23 0.93 9.34
C ILE A 13 3.81 1.51 8.05
N PHE A 14 3.32 1.09 6.89
CA PHE A 14 3.80 1.54 5.59
C PHE A 14 3.58 3.05 5.38
N ILE A 15 2.43 3.59 5.77
CA ILE A 15 2.19 5.04 5.72
C ILE A 15 3.11 5.79 6.68
N GLY A 16 3.33 5.27 7.89
CA GLY A 16 4.25 5.87 8.86
C GLY A 16 5.69 5.96 8.34
N VAL A 17 6.19 4.87 7.72
CA VAL A 17 7.50 4.86 7.07
C VAL A 17 7.52 5.81 5.87
N GLY A 18 6.45 5.87 5.09
CA GLY A 18 6.30 6.87 4.03
C GLY A 18 6.49 8.30 4.57
N ILE A 19 5.73 8.69 5.60
CA ILE A 19 5.86 10.03 6.22
C ILE A 19 7.30 10.30 6.67
N TYR A 20 7.97 9.32 7.27
CA TYR A 20 9.38 9.45 7.64
C TYR A 20 10.28 9.74 6.42
N GLN A 21 10.06 9.03 5.30
CA GLN A 21 10.83 9.27 4.07
C GLN A 21 10.51 10.61 3.40
N ALA A 22 9.27 11.10 3.50
CA ALA A 22 8.94 12.46 3.09
C ALA A 22 9.75 13.50 3.87
N ILE A 23 9.91 13.32 5.19
CA ILE A 23 10.71 14.21 6.05
C ILE A 23 12.20 14.16 5.66
N LYS A 24 12.71 13.00 5.24
CA LYS A 24 14.09 12.83 4.76
C LYS A 24 14.32 13.37 3.35
N GLY A 25 13.28 13.83 2.66
CA GLY A 25 13.35 14.32 1.28
C GLY A 25 13.40 13.21 0.23
N ASP A 26 13.13 11.97 0.63
CA ASP A 26 13.24 10.80 -0.24
C ASP A 26 11.91 10.49 -0.93
N GLN A 27 11.64 11.21 -2.01
CA GLN A 27 10.36 11.14 -2.71
C GLN A 27 10.09 9.75 -3.32
N VAL A 28 11.12 9.05 -3.79
CA VAL A 28 10.94 7.74 -4.44
C VAL A 28 10.53 6.69 -3.40
N GLU A 29 11.22 6.63 -2.26
CA GLU A 29 10.82 5.72 -1.19
C GLU A 29 9.51 6.12 -0.54
N PHE A 30 9.23 7.42 -0.40
CA PHE A 30 7.92 7.90 0.03
C PHE A 30 6.79 7.31 -0.82
N TRP A 31 6.86 7.46 -2.14
CA TRP A 31 5.83 6.94 -3.04
C TRP A 31 5.73 5.42 -2.97
N PHE A 32 6.86 4.73 -2.89
CA PHE A 32 6.88 3.27 -2.71
C PHE A 32 6.12 2.82 -1.45
N TYR A 33 6.43 3.40 -0.29
CA TYR A 33 5.80 3.03 0.98
C TYR A 33 4.33 3.45 1.05
N VAL A 34 3.98 4.62 0.50
CA VAL A 34 2.58 5.09 0.45
C VAL A 34 1.74 4.19 -0.45
N MET A 35 2.24 3.79 -1.63
CA MET A 35 1.53 2.88 -2.52
C MET A 35 1.34 1.50 -1.90
N ALA A 36 2.38 0.99 -1.23
CA ALA A 36 2.30 -0.25 -0.48
C ALA A 36 1.21 -0.17 0.61
N GLY A 37 1.21 0.90 1.42
CA GLY A 37 0.21 1.13 2.46
C GLY A 37 -1.21 1.27 1.90
N ALA A 38 -1.38 2.03 0.82
CA ALA A 38 -2.66 2.19 0.14
C ALA A 38 -3.20 0.84 -0.39
N SER A 39 -2.33 -0.05 -0.87
CA SER A 39 -2.74 -1.37 -1.34
C SER A 39 -3.38 -2.21 -0.22
N PHE A 40 -2.84 -2.14 0.99
CA PHE A 40 -3.40 -2.83 2.15
C PHE A 40 -4.74 -2.23 2.59
N ILE A 41 -4.89 -0.90 2.50
CA ILE A 41 -6.17 -0.23 2.79
C ILE A 41 -7.25 -0.68 1.80
N MET A 42 -6.95 -0.67 0.50
CA MET A 42 -7.91 -1.08 -0.53
C MET A 42 -8.31 -2.55 -0.37
N ASN A 43 -7.35 -3.40 -0.03
CA ASN A 43 -7.62 -4.81 0.27
C ASN A 43 -8.54 -4.96 1.50
N ALA A 44 -8.31 -4.18 2.56
CA ALA A 44 -9.12 -4.23 3.78
C ALA A 44 -10.56 -3.78 3.53
N LEU A 45 -10.72 -2.70 2.78
CA LEU A 45 -12.02 -2.16 2.36
C LEU A 45 -12.80 -3.18 1.51
N SER A 46 -12.12 -4.03 0.72
CA SER A 46 -12.77 -5.05 -0.12
C SER A 46 -13.46 -6.17 0.68
N ILE A 47 -13.10 -6.31 1.96
CA ILE A 47 -13.65 -7.30 2.90
C ILE A 47 -14.76 -6.66 3.77
N GLU A 48 -14.90 -5.34 3.72
CA GLU A 48 -15.83 -4.61 4.58
C GLU A 48 -17.29 -4.80 4.10
N PRO A 49 -18.21 -5.24 4.98
CA PRO A 49 -19.58 -5.58 4.59
C PRO A 49 -20.37 -4.43 3.96
N ARG A 50 -20.04 -3.19 4.34
CA ARG A 50 -20.69 -1.97 3.83
C ARG A 50 -20.27 -1.61 2.41
N LEU A 51 -19.16 -2.17 1.91
CA LEU A 51 -18.55 -1.83 0.62
C LEU A 51 -18.63 -2.97 -0.40
N VAL A 52 -19.50 -3.97 -0.15
CA VAL A 52 -19.66 -5.15 -1.02
C VAL A 52 -19.95 -4.78 -2.47
N ALA A 53 -20.74 -3.72 -2.73
CA ALA A 53 -21.04 -3.24 -4.07
C ALA A 53 -19.78 -2.80 -4.86
N TYR A 54 -18.75 -2.33 -4.16
CA TYR A 54 -17.49 -1.85 -4.75
C TYR A 54 -16.35 -2.86 -4.67
N ARG A 55 -16.60 -4.06 -4.12
CA ARG A 55 -15.58 -5.08 -3.87
C ARG A 55 -14.70 -5.34 -5.09
N LYS A 56 -15.29 -5.51 -6.28
CA LYS A 56 -14.53 -5.78 -7.50
C LYS A 56 -13.54 -4.65 -7.83
N GLY A 57 -13.99 -3.40 -7.72
CA GLY A 57 -13.14 -2.23 -7.96
C GLY A 57 -12.02 -2.12 -6.92
N LEU A 58 -12.33 -2.33 -5.65
CA LEU A 58 -11.34 -2.29 -4.55
C LEU A 58 -10.27 -3.39 -4.69
N VAL A 59 -10.67 -4.59 -5.11
CA VAL A 59 -9.72 -5.69 -5.40
C VAL A 59 -8.82 -5.32 -6.57
N ILE A 60 -9.38 -4.82 -7.67
CA ILE A 60 -8.59 -4.41 -8.85
C ILE A 60 -7.60 -3.30 -8.46
N ALA A 61 -8.06 -2.27 -7.75
CA ALA A 61 -7.20 -1.18 -7.28
C ALA A 61 -6.08 -1.69 -6.37
N SER A 62 -6.39 -2.61 -5.44
CA SER A 62 -5.38 -3.25 -4.60
C SER A 62 -4.33 -3.99 -5.43
N TRP A 63 -4.73 -4.76 -6.44
CA TRP A 63 -3.79 -5.49 -7.30
C TRP A 63 -2.92 -4.58 -8.16
N ILE A 64 -3.49 -3.50 -8.70
CA ILE A 64 -2.74 -2.48 -9.44
C ILE A 64 -1.68 -1.85 -8.53
N LEU A 65 -2.05 -1.48 -7.31
CA LEU A 65 -1.12 -0.90 -6.34
C LEU A 65 -0.02 -1.90 -5.96
N ILE A 66 -0.35 -3.17 -5.70
CA ILE A 66 0.64 -4.22 -5.41
C ILE A 66 1.63 -4.38 -6.57
N ALA A 67 1.13 -4.46 -7.81
CA ALA A 67 1.97 -4.61 -8.99
C ALA A 67 2.90 -3.40 -9.17
N ALA A 68 2.36 -2.19 -9.01
CA ALA A 68 3.15 -0.98 -9.11
C ALA A 68 4.19 -0.87 -7.98
N THR A 69 3.84 -1.23 -6.74
CA THR A 69 4.80 -1.34 -5.62
C THR A 69 5.90 -2.34 -5.93
N ALA A 70 5.59 -3.49 -6.54
CA ALA A 70 6.60 -4.47 -6.93
C ALA A 70 7.57 -3.92 -8.00
N VAL A 71 7.05 -3.19 -8.99
CA VAL A 71 7.89 -2.52 -9.99
C VAL A 71 8.79 -1.46 -9.34
N PHE A 72 8.24 -0.63 -8.44
CA PHE A 72 9.01 0.35 -7.68
C PHE A 72 10.09 -0.30 -6.81
N PHE A 73 9.79 -1.46 -6.22
CA PHE A 73 10.77 -2.22 -5.43
C PHE A 73 11.97 -2.64 -6.27
N VAL A 74 11.73 -3.21 -7.46
CA VAL A 74 12.80 -3.57 -8.40
C VAL A 74 13.58 -2.34 -8.85
N TYR A 75 12.89 -1.24 -9.12
CA TYR A 75 13.53 0.03 -9.46
C TYR A 75 14.47 0.53 -8.35
N LEU A 76 14.02 0.51 -7.09
CA LEU A 76 14.84 0.89 -5.94
C LEU A 76 16.07 -0.01 -5.80
N LEU A 77 15.90 -1.33 -5.96
CA LEU A 77 17.01 -2.29 -5.88
C LEU A 77 18.05 -2.13 -7.00
N GLN A 78 17.64 -1.65 -8.17
CA GLN A 78 18.54 -1.54 -9.32
C GLN A 78 19.24 -0.17 -9.39
N PHE A 79 18.54 0.90 -9.04
CA PHE A 79 18.98 2.26 -9.33
C PHE A 79 19.34 3.08 -8.09
N LYS A 80 18.92 2.64 -6.90
CA LYS A 80 19.12 3.38 -5.67
C LYS A 80 20.01 2.65 -4.67
N PHE A 81 19.86 1.33 -4.59
CA PHE A 81 20.77 0.43 -3.87
C PHE A 81 21.79 -0.16 -4.85
#